data_AF-A0A2S7U216-F1
#
_entry.id   AF-A0A2S7U216-F1
#
_cell.length_a   1.000
_cell.length_b   1.000
_cell.length_c   1.000
_cell.angle_alpha   90.00
_cell.angle_beta   90.00
_cell.angle_gamma   90.00
#
_symmetry.space_group_name_H-M   'P 1'
#
loop_
_entity.id
_entity.type
_entity.pdbx_description
1 polymer ?
#
loop_
_entity_poly.entity_id
_entity_poly.type
_entity_poly.pdbx_seq_one_letter_code
_entity_poly.pdbx_strand_id
1 'polypeptide(L)'
;MVLAPLPRLALIYQKITPALVSFDSLSGIISIELQRLHMMKYLKNICWLAAALAVLGVTATAEDAAADSKVLNVADKSVKKTEVRHSMIGARDTVIFYQFEKQHAVLVVNLKHQANHANQFSVTAKVHVFADGVTGKALGKWVNNQHSDGLHPDVPRPAASYPIPKKSCEVVASKLIGRIKAHNGEYDDYSVQFKIGEVAEKDVFVLKAVAETSKGFVKPNKS
;
A
#
# COMPACT_ATOMS: atom_id res chain seq x y z
N MET A 1 -24.51 26.00 -57.89
CA MET A 1 -24.30 25.12 -59.06
C MET A 1 -23.64 23.83 -58.59
N VAL A 2 -24.41 22.74 -58.75
CA VAL A 2 -24.08 21.32 -58.89
C VAL A 2 -22.69 20.84 -58.39
N LEU A 3 -22.69 20.14 -57.25
CA LEU A 3 -21.64 19.20 -56.84
C LEU A 3 -21.79 17.88 -57.61
N ALA A 4 -20.69 17.37 -58.16
CA ALA A 4 -20.62 16.10 -58.89
C ALA A 4 -20.71 14.87 -57.97
N PRO A 5 -21.25 13.72 -58.43
CA PRO A 5 -21.42 12.51 -57.62
C PRO A 5 -20.19 11.58 -57.67
N LEU A 6 -19.87 10.98 -56.51
CA LEU A 6 -18.90 9.89 -56.37
C LEU A 6 -19.53 8.52 -56.72
N PRO A 7 -18.82 7.62 -57.42
CA PRO A 7 -19.36 6.30 -57.77
C PRO A 7 -19.24 5.28 -56.62
N ARG A 8 -20.33 4.53 -56.42
CA ARG A 8 -20.43 3.31 -55.59
C ARG A 8 -19.73 2.15 -56.30
N LEU A 9 -18.84 1.43 -55.60
CA LEU A 9 -18.36 0.12 -56.01
C LEU A 9 -19.08 -0.98 -55.21
N ALA A 10 -19.55 -1.97 -55.97
CA ALA A 10 -20.45 -3.03 -55.57
C ALA A 10 -19.73 -4.17 -54.83
N LEU A 11 -20.43 -4.72 -53.83
CA LEU A 11 -20.15 -6.00 -53.17
C LEU A 11 -20.37 -7.15 -54.16
N ILE A 12 -19.35 -7.98 -54.36
CA ILE A 12 -19.51 -9.32 -54.94
C ILE A 12 -19.28 -10.34 -53.83
N TYR A 13 -20.36 -11.06 -53.54
CA TYR A 13 -20.49 -12.15 -52.61
C TYR A 13 -20.07 -13.44 -53.32
N GLN A 14 -19.04 -14.14 -52.86
CA GLN A 14 -18.70 -15.46 -53.38
C GLN A 14 -18.75 -16.49 -52.25
N LYS A 15 -19.75 -17.37 -52.35
CA LYS A 15 -19.95 -18.57 -51.54
C LYS A 15 -18.78 -19.52 -51.72
N ILE A 16 -18.26 -20.06 -50.63
CA ILE A 16 -17.48 -21.31 -50.62
C ILE A 16 -18.12 -22.24 -49.60
N THR A 17 -18.66 -23.35 -50.10
CA THR A 17 -19.18 -24.50 -49.36
C THR A 17 -17.99 -25.40 -48.94
N PRO A 18 -18.03 -26.09 -47.79
CA PRO A 18 -16.85 -26.73 -47.20
C PRO A 18 -16.59 -28.12 -47.80
N ALA A 19 -15.33 -28.40 -48.13
CA ALA A 19 -14.84 -29.76 -48.33
C ALA A 19 -14.39 -30.33 -46.99
N LEU A 20 -15.05 -31.41 -46.57
CA LEU A 20 -14.61 -32.34 -45.53
C LEU A 20 -13.26 -32.95 -45.95
N VAL A 21 -12.25 -32.78 -45.11
CA VAL A 21 -11.00 -33.55 -45.18
C VAL A 21 -10.74 -34.14 -43.79
N SER A 22 -10.31 -35.39 -43.79
CA SER A 22 -10.46 -36.32 -42.69
C SER A 22 -9.53 -36.04 -41.50
N PHE A 23 -10.02 -36.45 -40.33
CA PHE A 23 -9.23 -36.67 -39.14
C PHE A 23 -8.27 -37.82 -39.39
N ASP A 24 -6.97 -37.55 -39.43
CA ASP A 24 -5.92 -38.44 -38.92
C ASP A 24 -4.60 -37.67 -38.86
N SER A 25 -3.86 -37.87 -37.75
CA SER A 25 -2.58 -37.24 -37.40
C SER A 25 -2.65 -35.96 -36.55
N LEU A 26 -3.45 -36.02 -35.47
CA LEU A 26 -3.48 -35.05 -34.37
C LEU A 26 -2.56 -35.45 -33.18
N SER A 27 -1.46 -36.15 -33.43
CA SER A 27 -0.52 -36.57 -32.35
C SER A 27 0.90 -36.00 -32.47
N GLY A 28 1.27 -35.35 -33.58
CA GLY A 28 2.64 -34.85 -33.80
C GLY A 28 2.87 -33.34 -33.58
N ILE A 29 1.82 -32.52 -33.63
CA ILE A 29 1.96 -31.05 -33.65
C ILE A 29 1.81 -30.43 -32.24
N ILE A 30 1.22 -31.15 -31.29
CA ILE A 30 0.97 -30.65 -29.92
C ILE A 30 2.26 -30.58 -29.07
N SER A 31 3.30 -31.33 -29.43
CA SER A 31 4.56 -31.34 -28.65
C SER A 31 5.53 -30.18 -28.94
N ILE A 32 5.40 -29.48 -30.08
CA ILE A 32 6.38 -28.44 -30.46
C ILE A 32 5.90 -27.05 -30.04
N GLU A 33 4.59 -26.79 -30.03
CA GLU A 33 4.02 -25.50 -29.59
C GLU A 33 4.11 -25.30 -28.06
N LEU A 34 4.07 -26.39 -27.28
CA LEU A 34 4.09 -26.32 -25.81
C LEU A 34 5.47 -26.01 -25.22
N GLN A 35 6.56 -26.31 -25.93
CA GLN A 35 7.91 -25.96 -25.50
C GLN A 35 8.29 -24.50 -25.82
N ARG A 36 7.63 -23.85 -26.80
CA ARG A 36 7.83 -22.42 -27.07
C ARG A 36 7.12 -21.50 -26.07
N LEU A 37 5.98 -21.90 -25.51
CA LEU A 37 5.25 -21.07 -24.54
C LEU A 37 5.87 -21.04 -23.14
N HIS A 38 6.66 -22.06 -22.76
CA HIS A 38 7.36 -22.08 -21.46
C HIS A 38 8.70 -21.31 -21.49
N MET A 39 9.40 -21.23 -22.63
CA MET A 39 10.62 -20.43 -22.76
C MET A 39 10.36 -18.91 -22.84
N MET A 40 9.13 -18.46 -23.15
CA MET A 40 8.79 -17.03 -23.19
C MET A 40 8.26 -16.45 -21.86
N LYS A 41 7.98 -17.29 -20.85
CA LYS A 41 7.62 -16.82 -19.50
C LYS A 41 8.82 -16.63 -18.57
N TYR A 42 9.95 -17.28 -18.86
CA TYR A 42 11.19 -17.13 -18.09
C TYR A 42 12.15 -16.04 -18.60
N LEU A 43 11.96 -15.53 -19.82
CA LEU A 43 12.80 -14.46 -20.38
C LEU A 43 12.37 -13.03 -20.02
N LYS A 44 11.18 -12.80 -19.44
CA LYS A 44 10.74 -11.46 -18.99
C LYS A 44 11.25 -11.05 -17.61
N ASN A 45 11.85 -11.98 -16.86
CA ASN A 45 12.41 -11.74 -15.53
C ASN A 45 13.95 -11.62 -15.49
N ILE A 46 14.62 -11.45 -16.65
CA ILE A 46 16.09 -11.35 -16.75
C ILE A 46 16.49 -10.13 -17.61
N CYS A 47 15.89 -8.96 -17.32
CA CYS A 47 16.23 -7.69 -18.00
C CYS A 47 16.38 -6.49 -17.07
N TRP A 48 16.65 -6.71 -15.77
CA TRP A 48 17.09 -5.64 -14.86
C TRP A 48 18.26 -6.06 -13.97
N LEU A 49 19.16 -6.90 -14.50
CA LEU A 49 20.49 -7.11 -13.91
C LEU A 49 21.54 -6.82 -14.99
N ALA A 50 22.50 -5.95 -14.66
CA ALA A 50 23.69 -5.54 -15.42
C ALA A 50 23.63 -4.20 -16.20
N ALA A 51 23.68 -3.09 -15.46
CA ALA A 51 24.50 -1.91 -15.74
C ALA A 51 24.61 -1.14 -14.41
N ALA A 52 25.76 -0.77 -13.83
CA ALA A 52 27.08 -0.56 -14.36
C ALA A 52 28.16 -0.85 -13.29
N LEU A 53 29.33 -1.17 -13.81
CA LEU A 53 30.59 -1.49 -13.15
C LEU A 53 31.36 -0.21 -12.79
N ALA A 54 31.96 -0.20 -11.59
CA ALA A 54 33.18 0.48 -11.15
C ALA A 54 33.37 2.00 -11.35
N VAL A 55 33.39 2.73 -10.22
CA VAL A 55 34.46 3.70 -9.93
C VAL A 55 35.01 3.39 -8.53
N LEU A 56 36.27 2.96 -8.49
CA LEU A 56 37.08 2.94 -7.28
C LEU A 56 37.47 4.38 -6.94
N GLY A 57 36.96 4.89 -5.82
CA GLY A 57 37.49 6.06 -5.14
C GLY A 57 37.71 5.68 -3.68
N VAL A 58 38.94 5.31 -3.33
CA VAL A 58 39.37 5.24 -1.93
C VAL A 58 39.61 6.68 -1.47
N THR A 59 38.76 7.18 -0.59
CA THR A 59 39.14 8.20 0.39
C THR A 59 38.78 7.64 1.76
N ALA A 60 39.81 7.44 2.57
CA ALA A 60 39.72 7.00 3.93
C ALA A 60 39.07 8.04 4.86
N THR A 61 38.68 7.55 6.03
CA THR A 61 38.36 8.24 7.30
C THR A 61 37.05 9.03 7.36
N ALA A 62 35.98 8.35 7.79
CA ALA A 62 35.56 8.40 9.18
C ALA A 62 34.71 7.14 9.44
N GLU A 63 35.22 6.26 10.28
CA GLU A 63 34.42 5.29 11.01
C GLU A 63 33.59 6.09 12.02
N ASP A 64 32.57 6.77 11.51
CA ASP A 64 31.44 7.19 12.33
C ASP A 64 30.79 5.87 12.71
N ALA A 65 30.91 5.49 13.99
CA ALA A 65 30.26 4.31 14.52
C ALA A 65 28.77 4.47 14.21
N ALA A 66 28.32 3.84 13.12
CA ALA A 66 26.96 3.96 12.63
C ALA A 66 26.06 3.55 13.78
N ALA A 67 25.39 4.53 14.38
CA ALA A 67 24.38 4.26 15.38
C ALA A 67 23.40 3.28 14.72
N ASP A 68 23.28 2.08 15.30
CA ASP A 68 22.43 1.00 14.79
C ASP A 68 21.00 1.53 14.66
N SER A 69 20.68 2.06 13.48
CA SER A 69 19.42 2.74 13.22
C SER A 69 18.31 1.69 13.23
N LYS A 70 17.26 1.96 14.01
CA LYS A 70 16.15 1.02 14.21
C LYS A 70 15.44 0.76 12.88
N VAL A 71 15.55 -0.46 12.33
CA VAL A 71 14.82 -0.83 11.10
C VAL A 71 13.36 -1.17 11.46
N LEU A 72 12.42 -0.41 10.92
CA LEU A 72 10.98 -0.57 11.13
C LEU A 72 10.37 -1.17 9.87
N ASN A 73 10.05 -2.46 9.91
CA ASN A 73 9.41 -3.17 8.80
C ASN A 73 8.04 -3.70 9.19
N VAL A 74 6.98 -3.08 8.67
CA VAL A 74 5.59 -3.47 8.97
C VAL A 74 5.27 -4.91 8.55
N ALA A 75 5.97 -5.45 7.55
CA ALA A 75 5.78 -6.82 7.08
C ALA A 75 6.31 -7.90 8.05
N ASP A 76 7.08 -7.51 9.07
CA ASP A 76 7.60 -8.45 10.05
C ASP A 76 6.47 -9.02 10.92
N LYS A 77 6.41 -10.34 11.04
CA LYS A 77 5.37 -11.05 11.81
C LYS A 77 5.34 -10.71 13.30
N SER A 78 6.43 -10.14 13.84
CA SER A 78 6.49 -9.68 15.23
C SER A 78 5.80 -8.34 15.47
N VAL A 79 5.44 -7.61 14.40
CA VAL A 79 4.77 -6.31 14.51
C VAL A 79 3.31 -6.52 14.87
N LYS A 80 2.88 -5.90 15.97
CA LYS A 80 1.47 -5.91 16.38
C LYS A 80 0.74 -4.75 15.72
N LYS A 81 -0.28 -5.07 14.93
CA LYS A 81 -1.17 -4.09 14.30
C LYS A 81 -2.43 -3.90 15.14
N THR A 82 -2.80 -2.64 15.40
CA THR A 82 -4.08 -2.27 16.01
C THR A 82 -4.75 -1.23 15.14
N GLU A 83 -5.99 -1.50 14.70
CA GLU A 83 -6.77 -0.57 13.87
C GLU A 83 -7.99 -0.10 14.65
N VAL A 84 -8.17 1.22 14.71
CA VAL A 84 -9.28 1.86 15.40
C VAL A 84 -10.04 2.76 14.45
N ARG A 85 -11.31 2.42 14.22
CA ARG A 85 -12.21 3.15 13.32
C ARG A 85 -13.58 3.46 13.94
N HIS A 86 -13.79 3.06 15.18
CA HIS A 86 -14.99 3.36 15.96
C HIS A 86 -14.60 3.94 17.32
N SER A 87 -15.49 4.78 17.85
CA SER A 87 -15.51 5.24 19.24
C SER A 87 -16.80 4.78 19.91
N MET A 88 -16.96 5.04 21.20
CA MET A 88 -18.21 4.79 21.92
C MET A 88 -19.41 5.53 21.30
N ILE A 89 -19.19 6.68 20.66
CA ILE A 89 -20.25 7.53 20.09
C ILE A 89 -20.48 7.33 18.59
N GLY A 90 -19.72 6.44 17.94
CA GLY A 90 -19.89 6.09 16.53
C GLY A 90 -18.59 6.06 15.71
N ALA A 91 -18.74 6.13 14.39
CA ALA A 91 -17.62 6.11 13.44
C ALA A 91 -16.68 7.32 13.63
N ARG A 92 -15.39 7.09 13.39
CA ARG A 92 -14.32 8.11 13.46
C ARG A 92 -13.31 7.89 12.33
N ASP A 93 -12.38 8.84 12.19
CA ASP A 93 -11.18 8.66 11.37
C ASP A 93 -10.43 7.38 11.79
N THR A 94 -9.93 6.64 10.80
CA THR A 94 -9.21 5.40 11.05
C THR A 94 -7.78 5.72 11.48
N VAL A 95 -7.38 5.15 12.62
CA VAL A 95 -6.01 5.21 13.13
C VAL A 95 -5.46 3.79 13.22
N ILE A 96 -4.29 3.58 12.65
CA ILE A 96 -3.60 2.29 12.63
C ILE A 96 -2.30 2.45 13.39
N PHE A 97 -2.07 1.57 14.35
CA PHE A 97 -0.85 1.50 15.15
C PHE A 97 -0.07 0.24 14.77
N TYR A 98 1.20 0.39 14.42
CA TYR A 98 2.14 -0.72 14.26
C TYR A 98 3.18 -0.64 15.36
N GLN A 99 3.18 -1.64 16.25
CA GLN A 99 4.06 -1.69 17.40
C GLN A 99 5.30 -2.54 17.06
N PHE A 100 6.47 -1.90 17.09
CA PHE A 100 7.77 -2.51 16.86
C PHE A 100 8.45 -2.74 18.21
N GLU A 101 8.09 -3.84 18.89
CA GLU A 101 8.50 -4.08 20.28
C GLU A 101 10.01 -4.10 20.46
N LYS A 102 10.74 -4.76 19.55
CA LYS A 102 12.20 -4.87 19.60
C LYS A 102 12.91 -3.54 19.36
N GLN A 103 12.27 -2.66 18.59
CA GLN A 103 12.80 -1.34 18.24
C GLN A 103 12.32 -0.26 19.20
N HIS A 104 11.48 -0.58 20.18
CA HIS A 104 10.88 0.39 21.10
C HIS A 104 10.21 1.56 20.34
N ALA A 105 9.45 1.24 19.29
CA ALA A 105 8.85 2.25 18.42
C ALA A 105 7.40 1.90 18.04
N VAL A 106 6.62 2.94 17.71
CA VAL A 106 5.25 2.80 17.20
C VAL A 106 5.07 3.70 15.98
N LEU A 107 4.70 3.11 14.84
CA LEU A 107 4.21 3.87 13.69
C LEU A 107 2.71 4.09 13.85
N VAL A 108 2.27 5.34 13.75
CA VAL A 108 0.87 5.74 13.79
C VAL A 108 0.50 6.26 12.41
N VAL A 109 -0.45 5.60 11.76
CA VAL A 109 -1.02 5.99 10.46
C VAL A 109 -2.43 6.48 10.69
N ASN A 110 -2.75 7.66 10.18
CA ASN A 110 -4.10 8.25 10.24
C ASN A 110 -4.65 8.32 8.81
N LEU A 111 -5.80 7.69 8.60
CA LEU A 111 -6.63 7.83 7.41
C LEU A 111 -7.79 8.74 7.76
N LYS A 112 -7.75 9.97 7.24
CA LYS A 112 -8.77 10.98 7.51
C LYS A 112 -9.61 11.24 6.27
N HIS A 113 -10.91 11.35 6.46
CA HIS A 113 -11.81 11.82 5.40
C HIS A 113 -11.48 13.27 5.05
N GLN A 114 -11.42 13.57 3.75
CA GLN A 114 -11.27 14.91 3.23
C GLN A 114 -12.51 15.31 2.41
N ALA A 115 -13.35 16.16 3.00
CA ALA A 115 -14.49 16.73 2.29
C ALA A 115 -14.00 17.56 1.09
N ASN A 116 -14.62 17.36 -0.08
CA ASN A 116 -14.36 18.10 -1.33
C ASN A 116 -13.01 17.83 -2.01
N HIS A 117 -12.36 16.69 -1.75
CA HIS A 117 -11.17 16.25 -2.49
C HIS A 117 -11.49 15.11 -3.45
N ALA A 118 -10.81 15.07 -4.61
CA ALA A 118 -10.93 14.01 -5.60
C ALA A 118 -10.66 12.61 -5.00
N ASN A 119 -9.70 12.54 -4.07
CA ASN A 119 -9.53 11.42 -3.17
C ASN A 119 -10.17 11.77 -1.83
N GLN A 120 -11.24 11.06 -1.47
CA GLN A 120 -12.00 11.28 -0.23
C GLN A 120 -11.19 11.01 1.05
N PHE A 121 -9.95 10.52 0.93
CA PHE A 121 -9.08 10.20 2.05
C PHE A 121 -7.72 10.87 1.90
N SER A 122 -7.16 11.25 3.04
CA SER A 122 -5.73 11.58 3.19
C SER A 122 -5.08 10.60 4.15
N VAL A 123 -3.82 10.25 3.85
CA VAL A 123 -2.98 9.46 4.74
C VAL A 123 -1.90 10.36 5.34
N THR A 124 -1.70 10.26 6.64
CA THR A 124 -0.60 10.89 7.36
C THR A 124 0.00 9.88 8.33
N ALA A 125 1.29 9.99 8.58
CA ALA A 125 1.96 9.05 9.46
C ALA A 125 2.98 9.75 10.36
N LYS A 126 3.26 9.11 11.50
CA LYS A 126 4.24 9.57 12.49
C LYS A 126 4.87 8.37 13.17
N VAL A 127 6.18 8.40 13.39
CA VAL A 127 6.89 7.41 14.19
C VAL A 127 7.15 7.98 15.58
N HIS A 128 6.73 7.26 16.61
CA HIS A 128 7.07 7.52 18.00
C HIS A 128 8.18 6.57 18.42
N VAL A 129 9.29 7.11 18.89
CA VAL A 129 10.41 6.32 19.43
C VAL A 129 10.40 6.48 20.94
N PHE A 130 10.54 5.37 21.65
CA PHE A 130 10.55 5.30 23.11
C PHE A 130 11.96 5.01 23.61
N ALA A 131 12.19 5.30 24.89
CA ALA A 131 13.44 4.97 25.56
C ALA A 131 13.70 3.46 25.52
N ASP A 132 14.97 3.08 25.51
CA ASP A 132 15.35 1.68 25.54
C ASP A 132 14.90 1.04 26.86
N GLY A 133 14.49 -0.24 26.80
CA GLY A 133 13.90 -0.95 27.93
C GLY A 133 12.38 -0.81 28.08
N VAL A 134 11.72 0.04 27.28
CA VAL A 134 10.25 0.07 27.22
C VAL A 134 9.71 -1.23 26.63
N THR A 135 8.98 -1.99 27.44
CA THR A 135 8.45 -3.31 27.03
C THR A 135 7.30 -3.20 26.03
N GLY A 136 7.07 -4.26 25.24
CA GLY A 136 5.91 -4.36 24.36
C GLY A 136 4.57 -4.21 25.07
N LYS A 137 4.46 -4.69 26.32
CA LYS A 137 3.27 -4.48 27.18
C LYS A 137 3.05 -3.00 27.48
N ALA A 138 4.13 -2.26 27.78
CA ALA A 138 4.05 -0.83 28.04
C ALA A 138 3.67 -0.04 26.77
N LEU A 139 4.21 -0.42 25.60
CA LEU A 139 3.79 0.14 24.30
C LEU A 139 2.31 -0.13 24.02
N GLY A 140 1.83 -1.35 24.29
CA GLY A 140 0.42 -1.70 24.12
C GLY A 140 -0.51 -0.85 24.99
N LYS A 141 -0.13 -0.59 26.25
CA LYS A 141 -0.86 0.34 27.12
C LYS A 141 -0.85 1.76 26.57
N TRP A 142 0.28 2.23 26.06
CA TRP A 142 0.37 3.55 25.44
C TRP A 142 -0.54 3.67 24.21
N VAL A 143 -0.54 2.66 23.32
CA VAL A 143 -1.42 2.58 22.16
C VAL A 143 -2.88 2.62 22.59
N ASN A 144 -3.27 1.82 23.60
CA ASN A 144 -4.63 1.84 24.13
C ASN A 144 -5.03 3.25 24.60
N ASN A 145 -4.15 3.95 25.32
CA ASN A 145 -4.42 5.31 25.78
C ASN A 145 -4.55 6.33 24.64
N GLN A 146 -4.05 6.07 23.42
CA GLN A 146 -4.24 6.98 22.29
C GLN A 146 -5.67 6.95 21.73
N HIS A 147 -6.45 5.93 22.05
CA HIS A 147 -7.78 5.73 21.48
C HIS A 147 -8.85 5.29 22.49
N SER A 148 -8.50 5.27 23.78
CA SER A 148 -9.35 4.98 24.93
C SER A 148 -9.28 6.15 25.92
N ASP A 149 -10.07 6.13 26.98
CA ASP A 149 -10.15 7.18 28.01
C ASP A 149 -8.93 7.20 28.97
N GLY A 150 -7.76 6.78 28.51
CA GLY A 150 -6.52 6.87 29.29
C GLY A 150 -6.49 5.97 30.53
N LEU A 151 -6.98 4.73 30.43
CA LEU A 151 -7.08 3.76 31.52
C LEU A 151 -5.76 3.39 32.23
N HIS A 152 -4.61 3.79 31.68
CA HIS A 152 -3.31 3.48 32.24
C HIS A 152 -2.54 4.76 32.60
N PRO A 153 -2.43 5.14 33.89
CA PRO A 153 -1.76 6.37 34.29
C PRO A 153 -0.25 6.33 34.02
N ASP A 154 0.37 5.17 34.16
CA ASP A 154 1.83 4.99 34.07
C ASP A 154 2.28 4.44 32.70
N VAL A 155 1.84 5.08 31.62
CA VAL A 155 2.30 4.73 30.27
C VAL A 155 3.59 5.46 29.91
N PRO A 156 4.52 4.81 29.19
CA PRO A 156 5.75 5.46 28.75
C PRO A 156 5.42 6.64 27.83
N ARG A 157 6.20 7.71 27.92
CA ARG A 157 6.13 8.81 26.95
C ARG A 157 7.11 8.55 25.81
N PRO A 158 6.77 8.90 24.56
CA PRO A 158 7.74 8.88 23.47
C PRO A 158 8.93 9.77 23.83
N ALA A 159 10.15 9.26 23.66
CA ALA A 159 11.36 10.06 23.76
C ALA A 159 11.44 11.07 22.60
N ALA A 160 10.99 10.65 21.42
CA ALA A 160 10.91 11.52 20.24
C ALA A 160 9.75 11.10 19.33
N SER A 161 9.33 12.02 18.46
CA SER A 161 8.19 11.83 17.56
C SER A 161 8.47 12.49 16.21
N TYR A 162 8.50 11.69 15.15
CA TYR A 162 8.93 12.10 13.82
C TYR A 162 7.76 12.03 12.85
N PRO A 163 7.24 13.18 12.37
CA PRO A 163 6.21 13.16 11.33
C PRO A 163 6.80 12.64 10.03
N ILE A 164 6.10 11.72 9.38
CA ILE A 164 6.49 11.24 8.06
C ILE A 164 6.14 12.33 7.03
N PRO A 165 7.07 12.69 6.11
CA PRO A 165 6.82 13.70 5.11
C PRO A 165 5.57 13.40 4.28
N LYS A 166 4.71 14.40 4.07
CA LYS A 166 3.46 14.23 3.31
C LYS A 166 3.68 13.64 1.92
N LYS A 167 4.78 14.01 1.25
CA LYS A 167 5.17 13.47 -0.07
C LYS A 167 5.41 11.95 -0.07
N SER A 168 5.70 11.37 1.09
CA SER A 168 5.91 9.93 1.25
C SER A 168 4.62 9.19 1.53
N CYS A 169 3.50 9.88 1.80
CA CYS A 169 2.22 9.27 2.17
C CYS A 169 1.21 9.47 1.03
N GLU A 170 0.71 8.38 0.46
CA GLU A 170 -0.19 8.41 -0.69
C GLU A 170 -1.41 7.49 -0.48
N VAL A 171 -2.60 7.98 -0.83
CA VAL A 171 -3.78 7.11 -1.03
C VAL A 171 -3.78 6.69 -2.49
N VAL A 172 -3.65 5.38 -2.72
CA VAL A 172 -3.55 4.78 -4.06
C VAL A 172 -4.94 4.58 -4.65
N ALA A 173 -5.88 4.09 -3.85
CA ALA A 173 -7.24 3.83 -4.27
C ALA A 173 -8.19 3.80 -3.07
N SER A 174 -9.46 4.11 -3.32
CA SER A 174 -10.54 3.90 -2.36
C SER A 174 -11.75 3.31 -3.07
N LYS A 175 -12.41 2.34 -2.44
CA LYS A 175 -13.60 1.67 -2.97
C LYS A 175 -14.68 1.60 -1.90
N LEU A 176 -15.88 2.09 -2.21
CA LEU A 176 -17.06 1.89 -1.38
C LEU A 176 -17.34 0.38 -1.23
N ILE A 177 -17.42 -0.11 0.00
CA ILE A 177 -17.68 -1.51 0.33
C ILE A 177 -18.99 -1.73 1.07
N GLY A 178 -19.64 -0.67 1.55
CA GLY A 178 -20.95 -0.76 2.17
C GLY A 178 -21.39 0.53 2.86
N ARG A 179 -22.46 0.42 3.65
CA ARG A 179 -22.96 1.47 4.52
C ARG A 179 -23.22 0.91 5.91
N ILE A 180 -22.90 1.68 6.93
CA ILE A 180 -23.18 1.35 8.32
C ILE A 180 -24.08 2.41 8.95
N LYS A 181 -24.91 1.99 9.90
CA LYS A 181 -25.69 2.89 10.74
C LYS A 181 -25.08 2.88 12.14
N ALA A 182 -24.67 4.04 12.62
CA ALA A 182 -24.19 4.27 13.97
C ALA A 182 -25.15 5.20 14.71
N HIS A 183 -24.96 5.35 16.02
CA HIS A 183 -25.79 6.24 16.84
C HIS A 183 -25.83 7.68 16.31
N ASN A 184 -24.72 8.17 15.76
CA ASN A 184 -24.53 9.52 15.25
C ASN A 184 -24.81 9.69 13.73
N GLY A 185 -25.39 8.68 13.09
CA GLY A 185 -25.86 8.74 11.70
C GLY A 185 -25.43 7.54 10.85
N GLU A 186 -25.66 7.66 9.55
CA GLU A 186 -25.21 6.68 8.56
C GLU A 186 -23.85 7.09 7.98
N TYR A 187 -23.04 6.11 7.64
CA TYR A 187 -21.69 6.27 7.10
C TYR A 187 -21.47 5.30 5.95
N ASP A 188 -20.82 5.78 4.90
CA ASP A 188 -20.26 4.93 3.85
C ASP A 188 -18.97 4.28 4.37
N ASP A 189 -18.85 2.95 4.28
CA ASP A 189 -17.65 2.18 4.60
C ASP A 189 -16.83 1.99 3.32
N TYR A 190 -15.56 2.37 3.35
CA TYR A 190 -14.62 2.28 2.24
C TYR A 190 -13.48 1.33 2.58
N SER A 191 -13.03 0.59 1.57
CA SER A 191 -11.70 -0.02 1.53
C SER A 191 -10.72 0.99 0.93
N VAL A 192 -9.66 1.32 1.65
CA VAL A 192 -8.66 2.34 1.29
C VAL A 192 -7.28 1.71 1.19
N GLN A 193 -6.70 1.76 -0.01
CA GLN A 193 -5.33 1.34 -0.27
C GLN A 193 -4.41 2.55 -0.14
N PHE A 194 -3.36 2.42 0.67
CA PHE A 194 -2.40 3.49 0.89
C PHE A 194 -0.97 2.98 0.83
N LYS A 195 -0.05 3.90 0.59
CA LYS A 195 1.40 3.67 0.59
C LYS A 195 2.09 4.70 1.48
N ILE A 196 3.15 4.24 2.13
CA ILE A 196 4.14 5.08 2.80
C ILE A 196 5.49 4.70 2.19
N GLY A 197 6.15 5.63 1.52
CA GLY A 197 7.49 5.41 0.97
C GLY A 197 8.52 5.12 2.08
N GLU A 198 9.67 4.55 1.69
CA GLU A 198 10.78 4.38 2.64
C GLU A 198 11.23 5.76 3.16
N VAL A 199 11.40 5.88 4.47
CA VAL A 199 11.82 7.11 5.15
C VAL A 199 12.85 6.76 6.21
N ALA A 200 13.96 7.48 6.23
CA ALA A 200 14.97 7.37 7.26
C ALA A 200 15.07 8.67 8.05
N GLU A 201 15.24 8.54 9.36
CA GLU A 201 15.67 9.61 10.25
C GLU A 201 17.09 9.28 10.70
N LYS A 202 18.03 10.20 10.44
CA LYS A 202 19.47 9.94 10.59
C LYS A 202 19.77 9.46 12.02
N ASP A 203 20.46 8.33 12.14
CA ASP A 203 20.90 7.75 13.42
C ASP A 203 19.75 7.36 14.37
N VAL A 204 18.50 7.35 13.91
CA VAL A 204 17.33 7.00 14.73
C VAL A 204 16.61 5.77 14.16
N PHE A 205 16.11 5.84 12.93
CA PHE A 205 15.34 4.75 12.34
C PHE A 205 15.35 4.74 10.82
N VAL A 206 15.06 3.58 10.24
CA VAL A 206 14.71 3.41 8.83
C VAL A 206 13.36 2.71 8.75
N LEU A 207 12.33 3.45 8.33
CA LEU A 207 11.00 2.91 8.03
C LEU A 207 10.98 2.37 6.61
N LYS A 208 10.84 1.05 6.48
CA LYS A 208 10.65 0.39 5.19
C LYS A 208 9.32 0.79 4.57
N ALA A 209 9.28 0.77 3.24
CA ALA A 209 8.08 1.12 2.50
C ALA A 209 6.89 0.24 2.94
N VAL A 210 5.76 0.90 3.17
CA VAL A 210 4.51 0.27 3.59
C VAL A 210 3.52 0.37 2.44
N ALA A 211 2.87 -0.73 2.10
CA ALA A 211 1.74 -0.76 1.16
C ALA A 211 0.66 -1.65 1.75
N GLU A 212 -0.47 -1.07 2.13
CA GLU A 212 -1.55 -1.79 2.82
C GLU A 212 -2.93 -1.34 2.37
N THR A 213 -3.92 -2.18 2.73
CA THR A 213 -5.33 -1.86 2.64
C THR A 213 -5.92 -1.80 4.04
N SER A 214 -6.68 -0.77 4.33
CA SER A 214 -7.44 -0.60 5.58
C SER A 214 -8.84 -0.08 5.27
N LYS A 215 -9.66 0.16 6.29
CA LYS A 215 -11.02 0.67 6.13
C LYS A 215 -11.13 2.10 6.61
N GLY A 216 -12.04 2.87 6.01
CA GLY A 216 -12.31 4.25 6.41
C GLY A 216 -13.79 4.58 6.27
N PHE A 217 -14.30 5.44 7.13
CA PHE A 217 -15.69 5.90 7.06
C PHE A 217 -15.78 7.30 6.48
N VAL A 218 -16.81 7.52 5.67
CA VAL A 218 -17.20 8.85 5.17
C VAL A 218 -18.65 9.09 5.55
N LYS A 219 -18.94 10.26 6.11
CA LYS A 219 -20.32 10.67 6.33
C LYS A 219 -20.90 11.10 4.97
N PRO A 220 -21.96 10.48 4.45
CA PRO A 220 -22.55 10.88 3.19
C PRO A 220 -23.04 12.32 3.30
N ASN A 221 -22.77 13.12 2.28
CA ASN A 221 -23.36 14.45 2.18
C ASN A 221 -24.87 14.27 2.08
N LYS A 222 -25.64 14.95 2.94
CA LYS A 222 -27.09 15.01 2.78
C LYS A 222 -27.36 15.73 1.47
N SER A 223 -27.90 15.00 0.49
CA SER A 223 -28.46 15.55 -0.75
C SER A 223 -29.67 16.40 -0.44
#